data_AF-A0A7Y1SQP3-F1
#
_entry.id   AF-A0A7Y1SQP3-F1
#
_cell.length_a   1.000
_cell.length_b   1.000
_cell.length_c   1.000
_cell.angle_alpha   90.00
_cell.angle_beta   90.00
_cell.angle_gamma   90.00
#
_symmetry.space_group_name_H-M   'P 1'
#
loop_
_entity.id
_entity.type
_entity.pdbx_description
1 polymer ?
#
loop_
_entity_poly.entity_id
_entity_poly.type
_entity_poly.pdbx_seq_one_letter_code
_entity_poly.pdbx_strand_id
1 'polypeptide(L)'
;MDESVCPGCATRLPFSHVLYEGYFNTTPECWSLFTEVQGRQYGNVLLGRHTHQSTIDAYAAQHAGADHPDKSVAIHLLGLYLVIEQEADPLEVAPVQQRMASARANWPELIRPEDQGGLTIFNVAMADDGDHINTVHSWSREVWGMWAEHHQTIAELL
;
A
#
# COMPACT_ATOMS: atom_id res chain seq x y z
N MET A 1 2.80 -16.30 -24.12
CA MET A 1 2.26 -16.49 -22.76
C MET A 1 1.46 -15.24 -22.50
N ASP A 2 0.18 -15.38 -22.17
CA ASP A 2 -0.68 -14.21 -21.97
C ASP A 2 -0.24 -13.50 -20.68
N GLU A 3 -0.29 -12.17 -20.68
CA GLU A 3 0.09 -11.32 -19.55
C GLU A 3 -1.12 -10.53 -19.07
N SER A 4 -1.27 -10.37 -17.76
CA SER A 4 -2.17 -9.39 -17.16
C SER A 4 -1.43 -8.09 -16.86
N VAL A 5 -2.12 -6.96 -16.94
CA VAL A 5 -1.59 -5.63 -16.57
C VAL A 5 -2.43 -5.11 -15.41
N CYS A 6 -1.80 -4.91 -14.26
CA CYS A 6 -2.51 -4.43 -13.07
C CYS A 6 -3.00 -2.98 -13.26
N PRO A 7 -4.31 -2.68 -13.10
CA PRO A 7 -4.83 -1.32 -13.24
C PRO A 7 -4.43 -0.37 -12.08
N GLY A 8 -3.93 -0.93 -10.97
CA GLY A 8 -3.44 -0.19 -9.82
C GLY A 8 -2.00 0.31 -9.99
N CYS A 9 -1.10 -0.56 -10.44
CA CYS A 9 0.35 -0.27 -10.45
C CYS A 9 1.05 -0.54 -11.79
N ALA A 10 0.31 -0.83 -12.87
CA ALA A 10 0.83 -1.20 -14.20
C ALA A 10 1.78 -2.42 -14.25
N THR A 11 1.98 -3.13 -13.15
CA THR A 11 2.80 -4.35 -13.13
C THR A 11 2.24 -5.36 -14.12
N ARG A 12 3.13 -5.92 -14.94
CA ARG A 12 2.83 -6.99 -15.89
C ARG A 12 3.20 -8.33 -15.27
N LEU A 13 2.24 -9.25 -15.18
CA LEU A 13 2.46 -10.58 -14.62
C LEU A 13 1.94 -11.66 -15.58
N PRO A 14 2.52 -12.87 -15.55
CA PRO A 14 1.97 -13.99 -16.30
C PRO A 14 0.51 -14.23 -15.91
N PHE A 15 -0.38 -14.26 -16.90
CA PHE A 15 -1.80 -14.48 -16.66
C PHE A 15 -2.04 -15.82 -15.96
N SER A 16 -2.91 -15.79 -14.97
CA SER A 16 -3.37 -16.95 -14.22
C SER A 16 -4.89 -17.05 -14.27
N HIS A 17 -5.44 -18.24 -14.02
CA HIS A 17 -6.90 -18.43 -13.93
C HIS A 17 -7.43 -18.18 -12.50
N VAL A 18 -6.67 -17.45 -11.68
CA VAL A 18 -7.05 -17.15 -10.29
C VAL A 18 -8.08 -16.03 -10.29
N LEU A 19 -9.02 -16.11 -9.36
CA LEU A 19 -10.03 -15.07 -9.15
C LEU A 19 -9.68 -14.21 -7.94
N TYR A 20 -10.03 -12.93 -8.03
CA TYR A 20 -9.94 -11.97 -6.93
C TYR A 20 -11.33 -11.34 -6.74
N GLU A 21 -11.90 -11.51 -5.55
CA GLU A 21 -13.23 -11.00 -5.17
C GLU A 21 -13.13 -9.89 -4.11
N GLY A 22 -12.06 -9.08 -4.16
CA GLY A 22 -11.88 -7.94 -3.25
C GLY A 22 -12.11 -6.60 -3.94
N TYR A 23 -11.93 -5.53 -3.17
CA TYR A 23 -12.24 -4.16 -3.59
C TYR A 23 -11.03 -3.38 -4.12
N PHE A 24 -9.80 -3.91 -4.07
CA PHE A 24 -8.64 -3.20 -4.61
C PHE A 24 -8.72 -3.14 -6.14
N ASN A 25 -8.29 -2.03 -6.73
CA ASN A 25 -8.15 -1.88 -8.17
C ASN A 25 -6.91 -2.64 -8.66
N THR A 26 -7.00 -3.97 -8.72
CA THR A 26 -5.86 -4.86 -8.98
C THR A 26 -6.27 -6.08 -9.79
N THR A 27 -5.29 -6.67 -10.47
CA THR A 27 -5.43 -8.01 -11.08
C THR A 27 -5.26 -9.11 -10.03
N PRO A 28 -5.86 -10.30 -10.21
CA PRO A 28 -5.65 -11.45 -9.33
C PRO A 28 -4.17 -11.82 -9.12
N GLU A 29 -3.34 -11.71 -10.15
CA GLU A 29 -1.90 -12.02 -10.07
C GLU A 29 -1.16 -11.06 -9.13
N CYS A 30 -1.43 -9.76 -9.26
CA CYS A 30 -0.82 -8.73 -8.42
C CYS A 30 -1.27 -8.86 -6.96
N TRP A 31 -2.54 -9.22 -6.74
CA TRP A 31 -3.04 -9.57 -5.41
C TRP A 31 -2.34 -10.81 -4.83
N SER A 32 -2.16 -11.87 -5.62
CA SER A 32 -1.42 -13.08 -5.18
C SER A 32 -0.02 -12.70 -4.68
N LEU A 33 0.70 -11.89 -5.46
CA LEU A 33 2.04 -11.44 -5.10
C LEU A 33 2.07 -10.63 -3.80
N PHE A 34 1.08 -9.76 -3.58
CA PHE A 34 0.91 -9.04 -2.32
C PHE A 34 0.67 -9.98 -1.14
N THR A 35 -0.15 -11.02 -1.30
CA THR A 35 -0.40 -11.99 -0.22
C THR A 35 0.82 -12.87 0.07
N GLU A 36 1.64 -13.19 -0.93
CA GLU A 36 2.91 -13.90 -0.74
C GLU A 36 3.93 -13.05 0.05
N VAL A 37 4.06 -11.76 -0.29
CA VAL A 37 4.91 -10.80 0.44
C VAL A 37 4.49 -10.71 1.91
N GLN A 38 3.19 -10.60 2.19
CA GLN A 38 2.69 -10.60 3.56
C GLN A 38 2.98 -11.92 4.27
N GLY A 39 2.81 -13.06 3.61
CA GLY A 39 3.16 -14.37 4.15
C GLY A 39 4.63 -14.47 4.57
N ARG A 40 5.55 -13.94 3.74
CA ARG A 40 6.97 -13.84 4.08
C ARG A 40 7.22 -12.94 5.30
N GLN A 41 6.54 -11.80 5.39
CA GLN A 41 6.65 -10.89 6.54
C GLN A 41 6.13 -11.51 7.84
N TYR A 42 5.06 -12.30 7.79
CA TYR A 42 4.59 -13.05 8.96
C TYR A 42 5.56 -14.16 9.38
N GLY A 43 6.24 -14.78 8.41
CA GLY A 43 7.25 -15.82 8.67
C GLY A 43 8.58 -15.31 9.22
N ASN A 44 8.84 -14.00 9.15
CA ASN A 44 10.10 -13.38 9.59
C ASN A 44 9.82 -12.15 10.48
N VAL A 45 10.01 -12.30 11.79
CA VAL A 45 9.73 -11.25 12.79
C VAL A 45 10.44 -9.93 12.50
N LEU A 46 11.68 -9.97 12.01
CA LEU A 46 12.43 -8.75 11.69
C LEU A 46 11.78 -8.03 10.51
N LEU A 47 11.48 -8.75 9.42
CA LEU A 47 10.80 -8.14 8.27
C LEU A 47 9.41 -7.62 8.66
N GLY A 48 8.62 -8.45 9.36
CA GLY A 48 7.27 -8.10 9.79
C GLY A 48 7.23 -6.83 10.63
N ARG A 49 8.08 -6.73 11.67
CA ARG A 49 8.14 -5.56 12.56
C ARG A 49 8.37 -4.26 11.79
N HIS A 50 9.24 -4.29 10.78
CA HIS A 50 9.69 -3.07 10.10
C HIS A 50 8.86 -2.71 8.87
N THR A 51 8.15 -3.66 8.26
CA THR A 51 7.62 -3.46 6.89
C THR A 51 6.16 -3.80 6.70
N HIS A 52 5.54 -4.58 7.59
CA HIS A 52 4.22 -5.14 7.33
C HIS A 52 3.15 -4.05 7.12
N GLN A 53 3.08 -3.09 8.04
CA GLN A 53 2.10 -2.01 7.95
C GLN A 53 2.34 -1.11 6.72
N SER A 54 3.59 -0.69 6.48
CA SER A 54 3.95 0.13 5.31
C SER A 54 3.69 -0.58 3.98
N THR A 55 3.78 -1.92 3.94
CA THR A 55 3.46 -2.73 2.77
C THR A 55 1.95 -2.70 2.49
N ILE A 56 1.12 -2.86 3.53
CA ILE A 56 -0.33 -2.76 3.41
C ILE A 56 -0.74 -1.36 2.96
N ASP A 57 -0.19 -0.33 3.60
CA ASP A 57 -0.52 1.06 3.32
C ASP A 57 -0.12 1.48 1.90
N ALA A 58 1.09 1.13 1.47
CA ALA A 58 1.56 1.41 0.11
C ALA A 58 0.75 0.64 -0.94
N TYR A 59 0.44 -0.64 -0.69
CA TYR A 59 -0.38 -1.44 -1.60
C TYR A 59 -1.76 -0.81 -1.79
N ALA A 60 -2.44 -0.48 -0.69
CA ALA A 60 -3.77 0.10 -0.74
C ALA A 60 -3.77 1.44 -1.47
N ALA A 61 -2.86 2.36 -1.13
CA ALA A 61 -2.79 3.67 -1.76
C ALA A 61 -2.43 3.59 -3.26
N GLN A 62 -1.54 2.68 -3.67
CA GLN A 62 -1.19 2.49 -5.09
C GLN A 62 -2.36 1.85 -5.88
N HIS A 63 -3.16 0.98 -5.23
CA HIS A 63 -4.30 0.28 -5.85
C HIS A 63 -5.65 0.94 -5.51
N ALA A 64 -5.66 2.27 -5.42
CA ALA A 64 -6.88 3.07 -5.32
C ALA A 64 -7.71 3.06 -6.63
N GLY A 65 -8.98 3.44 -6.51
CA GLY A 65 -9.95 3.49 -7.62
C GLY A 65 -10.84 2.25 -7.71
N ALA A 66 -11.64 2.17 -8.77
CA ALA A 66 -12.70 1.17 -8.93
C ALA A 66 -13.63 1.15 -7.69
N ASP A 67 -13.79 0.01 -7.05
CA ASP A 67 -14.64 -0.17 -5.87
C ASP A 67 -13.90 0.08 -4.53
N HIS A 68 -12.63 0.52 -4.56
CA HIS A 68 -11.83 0.74 -3.35
C HIS A 68 -12.39 1.93 -2.55
N PRO A 69 -12.87 1.74 -1.30
CA PRO A 69 -13.46 2.83 -0.54
C PRO A 69 -12.50 3.99 -0.23
N ASP A 70 -12.93 5.24 -0.44
CA ASP A 70 -12.14 6.45 -0.15
C ASP A 70 -11.62 6.51 1.28
N LYS A 71 -12.46 6.07 2.25
CA LYS A 71 -12.06 5.94 3.65
C LYS A 71 -10.83 5.06 3.83
N SER A 72 -10.77 3.94 3.10
CA SER A 72 -9.65 3.00 3.15
C SER A 72 -8.39 3.68 2.64
N VAL A 73 -8.47 4.33 1.47
CA VAL A 73 -7.36 5.09 0.86
C VAL A 73 -6.83 6.15 1.83
N ALA A 74 -7.72 6.95 2.42
CA ALA A 74 -7.34 8.00 3.36
C ALA A 74 -6.64 7.46 4.63
N ILE A 75 -7.11 6.34 5.18
CA ILE A 75 -6.47 5.68 6.33
C ILE A 75 -5.07 5.18 5.97
N HIS A 76 -4.90 4.57 4.81
CA HIS A 76 -3.61 4.04 4.39
C HIS A 76 -2.61 5.15 4.07
N LEU A 77 -3.06 6.26 3.47
CA LEU A 77 -2.25 7.46 3.31
C LEU A 77 -1.85 8.09 4.65
N LEU A 78 -2.75 8.09 5.64
CA LEU A 78 -2.41 8.51 7.00
C LEU A 78 -1.31 7.62 7.60
N GLY A 79 -1.34 6.31 7.34
CA GLY A 79 -0.28 5.39 7.76
C GLY A 79 1.08 5.72 7.14
N LEU A 80 1.11 5.99 5.84
CA LEU A 80 2.32 6.45 5.14
C LEU A 80 2.84 7.78 5.72
N TYR A 81 1.95 8.76 5.91
CA TYR A 81 2.29 10.04 6.53
C TYR A 81 2.94 9.87 7.91
N LEU A 82 2.36 9.03 8.77
CA LEU A 82 2.89 8.77 10.11
C LEU A 82 4.31 8.19 10.08
N VAL A 83 4.59 7.24 9.19
CA VAL A 83 5.93 6.63 9.09
C VAL A 83 6.94 7.56 8.43
N ILE A 84 6.53 8.29 7.38
CA ILE A 84 7.45 9.03 6.52
C ILE A 84 7.72 10.44 7.04
N GLU A 85 6.67 11.17 7.44
CA GLU A 85 6.78 12.58 7.85
C GLU A 85 6.86 12.75 9.37
N GLN A 86 6.24 11.83 10.14
CA GLN A 86 6.23 11.88 11.60
C GLN A 86 7.21 10.90 12.26
N GLU A 87 7.93 10.12 11.46
CA GLU A 87 8.91 9.12 11.94
C GLU A 87 8.35 8.17 13.02
N ALA A 88 7.04 7.87 12.95
CA ALA A 88 6.38 7.01 13.91
C ALA A 88 6.95 5.58 13.87
N ASP A 89 6.99 4.90 15.03
CA ASP A 89 7.30 3.46 15.05
C ASP A 89 6.24 2.72 14.20
N PRO A 90 6.62 1.90 13.21
CA PRO A 90 5.69 1.12 12.40
C PRO A 90 4.65 0.33 13.20
N LEU A 91 4.98 -0.08 14.43
CA LEU A 91 4.07 -0.80 15.32
C LEU A 91 2.93 0.07 15.89
N GLU A 92 3.10 1.39 15.94
CA GLU A 92 2.11 2.34 16.47
C GLU A 92 1.10 2.81 15.40
N VAL A 93 1.41 2.59 14.11
CA VAL A 93 0.61 3.07 12.99
C VAL A 93 -0.76 2.40 12.95
N ALA A 94 -0.83 1.07 13.00
CA ALA A 94 -2.10 0.35 12.92
C ALA A 94 -3.08 0.72 14.07
N PRO A 95 -2.62 0.82 15.34
CA PRO A 95 -3.44 1.37 16.42
C PRO A 95 -3.97 2.78 16.17
N VAL A 96 -3.16 3.70 15.61
CA VAL A 96 -3.62 5.05 15.26
C VAL A 96 -4.69 4.99 14.16
N GLN A 97 -4.43 4.27 13.08
CA GLN A 97 -5.38 4.08 11.98
C GLN A 97 -6.72 3.53 12.47
N GLN A 98 -6.71 2.51 13.33
CA GLN A 98 -7.93 1.93 13.90
C GLN A 98 -8.74 2.96 14.71
N ARG A 99 -8.08 3.75 15.57
CA ARG A 99 -8.74 4.81 16.35
C ARG A 99 -9.39 5.86 15.42
N MET A 100 -8.66 6.30 14.40
CA MET A 100 -9.16 7.27 13.42
C MET A 100 -10.35 6.71 12.63
N ALA A 101 -10.27 5.44 12.21
CA ALA A 101 -11.34 4.74 11.51
C ALA A 101 -12.65 4.69 12.29
N SER A 102 -12.56 4.60 13.62
CA SER A 102 -13.72 4.52 14.52
C SER A 102 -14.24 5.89 14.97
N ALA A 103 -13.37 6.88 15.12
CA ALA A 103 -13.74 8.19 15.65
C ALA A 103 -14.33 9.13 14.57
N ARG A 104 -14.00 8.93 13.29
CA ARG A 104 -14.34 9.86 12.21
C ARG A 104 -15.50 9.37 11.36
N ALA A 105 -16.55 10.19 11.29
CA ALA A 105 -17.71 9.95 10.43
C ALA A 105 -17.46 10.37 8.96
N ASN A 106 -16.73 11.47 8.75
CA ASN A 106 -16.50 12.06 7.43
C ASN A 106 -15.05 11.89 6.99
N TRP A 107 -14.84 11.50 5.74
CA TRP A 107 -13.53 11.30 5.12
C TRP A 107 -13.37 12.25 3.94
N PRO A 108 -12.14 12.72 3.66
CA PRO A 108 -11.90 13.56 2.49
C PRO A 108 -12.18 12.78 1.21
N GLU A 109 -12.64 13.49 0.20
CA GLU A 109 -12.65 12.99 -1.17
C GLU A 109 -11.21 13.07 -1.70
N LEU A 110 -10.71 11.97 -2.25
CA LEU A 110 -9.33 11.82 -2.67
C LEU A 110 -9.29 11.46 -4.15
N ILE A 111 -8.64 12.31 -4.94
CA ILE A 111 -8.45 12.06 -6.37
C ILE A 111 -7.17 11.24 -6.53
N ARG A 112 -7.29 10.04 -7.08
CA ARG A 112 -6.14 9.17 -7.36
C ARG A 112 -5.17 9.87 -8.32
N PRO A 113 -3.85 9.83 -8.05
CA PRO A 113 -2.83 10.30 -8.99
C PRO A 113 -2.86 9.55 -10.32
N GLU A 114 -2.57 10.24 -11.43
CA GLU A 114 -2.45 9.61 -12.76
C GLU A 114 -1.17 8.76 -12.88
N ASP A 115 -0.08 9.22 -12.26
CA ASP A 115 1.17 8.46 -12.15
C ASP A 115 0.95 7.23 -11.27
N GLN A 116 1.57 6.11 -11.65
CA GLN A 116 1.46 4.81 -10.97
C GLN A 116 2.76 4.44 -10.24
N GLY A 117 3.82 5.25 -10.40
CA GLY A 117 5.14 4.99 -9.85
C GLY A 117 5.95 3.99 -10.66
N GLY A 118 7.23 3.85 -10.32
CA GLY A 118 8.15 2.87 -10.89
C GLY A 118 8.37 1.65 -10.00
N LEU A 119 8.11 1.77 -8.70
CA LEU A 119 8.18 0.71 -7.70
C LEU A 119 6.78 0.17 -7.42
N THR A 120 6.70 -1.16 -7.36
CA THR A 120 5.46 -1.87 -7.06
C THR A 120 5.73 -3.01 -6.09
N ILE A 121 4.65 -3.71 -5.72
CA ILE A 121 4.76 -4.96 -4.95
C ILE A 121 5.66 -6.00 -5.62
N PHE A 122 5.83 -5.94 -6.94
CA PHE A 122 6.76 -6.81 -7.67
C PHE A 122 8.21 -6.60 -7.24
N ASN A 123 8.64 -5.36 -7.08
CA ASN A 123 9.99 -5.06 -6.61
C ASN A 123 10.21 -5.63 -5.20
N VAL A 124 9.22 -5.49 -4.32
CA VAL A 124 9.28 -6.04 -2.95
C VAL A 124 9.35 -7.57 -2.96
N ALA A 125 8.56 -8.22 -3.82
CA ALA A 125 8.56 -9.67 -3.93
C ALA A 125 9.88 -10.23 -4.46
N MET A 126 10.57 -9.49 -5.34
CA MET A 126 11.86 -9.88 -5.91
C MET A 126 13.06 -9.51 -5.01
N ALA A 127 12.87 -8.68 -3.99
CA ALA A 127 13.93 -8.32 -3.05
C ALA A 127 14.29 -9.51 -2.15
N ASP A 128 15.59 -9.74 -1.91
CA ASP A 128 16.03 -10.70 -0.90
C ASP A 128 15.80 -10.18 0.52
N ASP A 129 16.10 -10.98 1.55
CA ASP A 129 15.84 -10.59 2.95
C ASP A 129 16.69 -9.38 3.38
N GLY A 130 17.86 -9.17 2.75
CA GLY A 130 18.74 -8.04 3.03
C GLY A 130 18.20 -6.72 2.48
N ASP A 131 17.55 -6.76 1.32
CA ASP A 131 17.02 -5.60 0.62
C ASP A 131 15.53 -5.35 0.84
N HIS A 132 14.79 -6.31 1.40
CA HIS A 132 13.33 -6.23 1.59
C HIS A 132 12.90 -4.96 2.32
N ILE A 133 13.55 -4.65 3.44
CA ILE A 133 13.21 -3.47 4.27
C ILE A 133 13.40 -2.17 3.48
N ASN A 134 14.56 -2.02 2.82
CA ASN A 134 14.87 -0.84 2.02
C ASN A 134 13.92 -0.70 0.82
N THR A 135 13.55 -1.82 0.20
CA THR A 135 12.64 -1.84 -0.95
C THR A 135 11.23 -1.42 -0.53
N VAL A 136 10.71 -1.93 0.59
CA VAL A 136 9.42 -1.48 1.13
C VAL A 136 9.46 0.00 1.46
N HIS A 137 10.50 0.50 2.14
CA HIS A 137 10.60 1.93 2.45
C HIS A 137 10.66 2.81 1.21
N SER A 138 11.41 2.39 0.19
CA SER A 138 11.51 3.14 -1.07
C SER A 138 10.17 3.17 -1.81
N TRP A 139 9.49 2.02 -1.89
CA TRP A 139 8.17 1.91 -2.48
C TRP A 139 7.12 2.74 -1.72
N SER A 140 7.09 2.66 -0.38
CA SER A 140 6.19 3.46 0.44
C SER A 140 6.41 4.97 0.27
N ARG A 141 7.67 5.42 0.15
CA ARG A 141 7.98 6.84 -0.12
C ARG A 141 7.57 7.27 -1.51
N GLU A 142 7.76 6.43 -2.51
CA GLU A 142 7.31 6.74 -3.87
C GLU A 142 5.79 6.85 -3.94
N VAL A 143 5.08 5.87 -3.37
CA VAL A 143 3.62 5.91 -3.28
C VAL A 143 3.16 7.14 -2.51
N TRP A 144 3.75 7.46 -1.36
CA TRP A 144 3.41 8.71 -0.65
C TRP A 144 3.65 9.95 -1.52
N GLY A 145 4.78 10.02 -2.23
CA GLY A 145 5.12 11.12 -3.13
C GLY A 145 4.13 11.29 -4.28
N MET A 146 3.57 10.21 -4.82
CA MET A 146 2.53 10.26 -5.86
C MET A 146 1.28 11.02 -5.36
N TRP A 147 0.99 10.95 -4.06
CA TRP A 147 -0.16 11.60 -3.42
C TRP A 147 0.15 13.02 -2.90
N ALA A 148 1.21 13.68 -3.42
CA ALA A 148 1.67 15.01 -2.98
C ALA A 148 0.56 16.06 -2.88
N GLU A 149 -0.39 16.08 -3.82
CA GLU A 149 -1.52 17.03 -3.81
C GLU A 149 -2.43 16.90 -2.58
N HIS A 150 -2.45 15.73 -1.95
CA HIS A 150 -3.29 15.41 -0.80
C HIS A 150 -2.54 15.41 0.53
N HIS A 151 -1.23 15.69 0.54
CA HIS A 151 -0.40 15.63 1.76
C HIS A 151 -0.95 16.49 2.89
N GLN A 152 -1.35 17.74 2.59
CA GLN A 152 -1.94 18.63 3.58
C GLN A 152 -3.27 18.08 4.11
N THR A 153 -4.14 17.59 3.22
CA THR A 153 -5.43 17.01 3.59
C THR A 153 -5.28 15.81 4.53
N ILE A 154 -4.26 14.97 4.32
CA ILE A 154 -3.95 13.83 5.17
C ILE A 154 -3.36 14.28 6.51
N ALA A 155 -2.47 15.27 6.53
CA ALA A 155 -1.90 15.81 7.76
C ALA A 155 -2.97 16.42 8.68
N GLU A 156 -4.01 17.05 8.12
CA GLU A 156 -5.16 17.62 8.83
C GLU A 156 -6.15 16.58 9.37
N LEU A 157 -5.88 15.27 9.17
CA LEU A 157 -6.72 14.21 9.76
C LEU A 157 -6.42 13.98 11.24
N LEU A 158 -5.20 14.23 11.71
CA LEU A 158 -4.77 14.06 13.12
C LEU A 158 -5.31 15.16 14.03
#